data_AF-A0AAX3WNG7-F1
#
_entry.id   AF-A0AAX3WNG7-F1
#
_cell.length_a   1.000
_cell.length_b   1.000
_cell.length_c   1.000
_cell.angle_alpha   90.00
_cell.angle_beta   90.00
_cell.angle_gamma   90.00
#
_symmetry.space_group_name_H-M   'P 1'
#
loop_
_entity.id
_entity.type
_entity.pdbx_description
1 polymer ?
#
loop_
_entity_poly.entity_id
_entity_poly.type
_entity_poly.pdbx_seq_one_letter_code
_entity_poly.pdbx_strand_id
1 'polypeptide(L)'
;MTQSAILPLRVVPHDGLTDAEVRDLVQVIVEAHVPAAVPKVPAAVSASYRAYDATQRWVIAYEDERRSPGSIPYVRLADLRDRMQDAHQEHADELAIEAVGDVGWGRYLVSGKGGLDLRQDGVLDPLLTIPRGLSVESVQAFVRAFDAGFSKGRSDGRASLQTDLRVLLGAAEAVF
;
A
#
# COMPACT_ATOMS: atom_id res chain seq x y z
N MET A 1 32.94 -62.91 25.55
CA MET A 1 33.55 -61.96 24.60
C MET A 1 33.25 -62.47 23.21
N THR A 2 32.30 -61.86 22.50
CA THR A 2 31.91 -62.23 21.14
C THR A 2 32.00 -60.97 20.29
N GLN A 3 32.98 -60.91 19.40
CA GLN A 3 33.13 -59.84 18.41
C GLN A 3 32.04 -60.02 17.33
N SER A 4 31.13 -59.06 17.22
CA SER A 4 30.25 -58.94 16.05
C SER A 4 31.07 -58.42 14.87
N ALA A 5 31.23 -59.24 13.84
CA ALA A 5 31.80 -58.81 12.57
C ALA A 5 30.81 -57.88 11.84
N ILE A 6 31.22 -56.64 11.59
CA ILE A 6 30.46 -55.68 10.79
C ILE A 6 30.61 -56.07 9.32
N LEU A 7 29.52 -56.44 8.66
CA LEU A 7 29.50 -56.64 7.20
C LEU A 7 29.47 -55.28 6.48
N PRO A 8 30.32 -55.03 5.48
CA PRO A 8 30.28 -53.78 4.72
C PRO A 8 28.98 -53.68 3.91
N LEU A 9 28.33 -52.51 3.99
CA LEU A 9 27.15 -52.19 3.17
C LEU A 9 27.53 -52.26 1.68
N ARG A 10 26.70 -52.94 0.87
CA ARG A 10 26.81 -52.90 -0.60
C ARG A 10 26.76 -51.43 -1.03
N VAL A 11 27.83 -50.95 -1.66
CA VAL A 11 27.85 -49.64 -2.32
C VAL A 11 26.85 -49.72 -3.48
N VAL A 12 25.72 -49.01 -3.35
CA VAL A 12 24.79 -48.81 -4.45
C VAL A 12 25.45 -47.76 -5.36
N PRO A 13 25.74 -48.08 -6.63
CA PRO A 13 26.21 -47.07 -7.56
C PRO A 13 25.09 -46.06 -7.75
N HIS A 14 25.31 -44.82 -7.30
CA HIS A 14 24.48 -43.70 -7.70
C HIS A 14 25.02 -43.18 -9.01
N ASP A 15 24.35 -43.49 -10.10
CA ASP A 15 24.46 -42.68 -11.31
C ASP A 15 24.01 -41.27 -10.93
N GLY A 16 24.92 -40.31 -11.04
CA GLY A 16 24.58 -38.91 -10.79
C GLY A 16 23.41 -38.50 -11.68
N LEU A 17 22.54 -37.63 -11.17
CA LEU A 17 21.43 -37.08 -11.95
C LEU A 17 21.97 -36.49 -13.25
N THR A 18 21.33 -36.84 -14.36
CA THR A 18 21.63 -36.24 -15.65
C THR A 18 21.24 -34.75 -15.64
N ASP A 19 21.87 -33.94 -16.49
CA ASP A 19 21.57 -32.50 -16.58
C ASP A 19 20.08 -32.22 -16.85
N ALA A 20 19.38 -33.15 -17.51
CA ALA A 20 17.95 -33.07 -17.73
C ALA A 20 17.16 -33.24 -16.42
N GLU A 21 17.52 -34.22 -15.60
CA GLU A 21 16.89 -34.46 -14.30
C GLU A 21 17.23 -33.36 -13.29
N VAL A 22 18.44 -32.81 -13.32
CA VAL A 22 18.80 -31.63 -12.51
C VAL A 22 17.97 -30.43 -12.93
N ARG A 23 17.76 -30.21 -14.23
CA ARG A 23 16.93 -29.12 -14.73
C ARG A 23 15.48 -29.26 -14.29
N ASP A 24 14.90 -30.45 -14.42
CA ASP A 24 13.52 -30.71 -13.99
C ASP A 24 13.38 -30.55 -12.48
N LEU A 25 14.37 -30.99 -11.70
CA LEU A 25 14.37 -30.80 -10.25
C LEU A 25 14.47 -29.32 -9.88
N VAL A 26 15.31 -28.55 -10.57
CA VAL A 26 15.43 -27.09 -10.38
C VAL A 26 14.15 -26.38 -10.78
N GLN A 27 13.51 -26.78 -11.88
CA GLN A 27 12.23 -26.25 -12.33
C GLN A 27 11.15 -26.50 -11.26
N VAL A 28 11.04 -27.73 -10.75
CA VAL A 28 10.11 -28.08 -9.67
C VAL A 28 10.42 -27.30 -8.39
N ILE A 29 11.69 -27.13 -8.03
CA ILE A 29 12.10 -26.35 -6.86
C ILE A 29 11.76 -24.87 -7.04
N VAL A 30 11.95 -24.29 -8.23
CA VAL A 30 11.63 -22.90 -8.55
C VAL A 30 10.12 -22.67 -8.58
N GLU A 31 9.35 -23.60 -9.15
CA GLU A 31 7.87 -23.55 -9.15
C GLU A 31 7.28 -23.77 -7.76
N ALA A 32 7.92 -24.59 -6.93
CA ALA A 32 7.58 -24.79 -5.53
C ALA A 32 8.17 -23.71 -4.61
N HIS A 33 9.08 -22.86 -5.11
CA HIS A 33 9.66 -21.77 -4.35
C HIS A 33 8.62 -20.65 -4.22
N VAL A 34 7.79 -20.75 -3.20
CA VAL A 34 7.11 -19.59 -2.65
C VAL A 34 8.21 -18.72 -2.06
N PRO A 35 8.55 -17.55 -2.63
CA PRO A 35 9.56 -16.69 -2.02
C PRO A 35 9.11 -16.44 -0.59
N ALA A 36 9.96 -16.82 0.37
CA ALA A 36 9.70 -16.56 1.76
C ALA A 36 9.33 -15.08 1.86
N ALA A 37 8.09 -14.80 2.28
CA ALA A 37 7.59 -13.44 2.33
C ALA A 37 8.55 -12.68 3.24
N VAL A 38 9.41 -11.84 2.66
CA VAL A 38 10.10 -10.79 3.41
C VAL A 38 8.97 -10.10 4.16
N PRO A 39 8.99 -10.03 5.50
CA PRO A 39 7.93 -9.39 6.24
C PRO A 39 7.84 -7.96 5.71
N LYS A 40 6.82 -7.71 4.87
CA LYS A 40 6.57 -6.38 4.33
C LYS A 40 6.17 -5.57 5.55
N VAL A 41 7.00 -4.59 5.91
CA VAL A 41 6.59 -3.58 6.89
C VAL A 41 5.26 -3.01 6.35
N PRO A 42 4.16 -3.06 7.12
CA PRO A 42 2.89 -2.51 6.68
C PRO A 42 3.10 -1.08 6.17
N ALA A 43 2.45 -0.72 5.06
CA ALA A 43 2.66 0.58 4.43
C ALA A 43 2.36 1.72 5.42
N ALA A 44 1.35 1.56 6.27
CA ALA A 44 1.03 2.46 7.37
C ALA A 44 2.19 2.63 8.36
N VAL A 45 2.86 1.55 8.76
CA VAL A 45 4.03 1.62 9.66
C VAL A 45 5.17 2.39 9.00
N SER A 46 5.46 2.14 7.73
CA SER A 46 6.49 2.89 6.99
C SER A 46 6.14 4.38 6.86
N ALA A 47 4.88 4.70 6.57
CA ALA A 47 4.38 6.07 6.51
C ALA A 47 4.42 6.77 7.89
N SER A 48 4.17 6.03 8.97
CA SER A 48 4.28 6.56 10.34
C SER A 48 5.69 7.05 10.66
N TYR A 49 6.73 6.33 10.22
CA TYR A 49 8.12 6.75 10.40
C TYR A 49 8.44 8.01 9.60
N ARG A 50 7.91 8.14 8.38
CA ARG A 50 8.06 9.35 7.56
C ARG A 50 7.39 10.55 8.23
N ALA A 51 6.16 10.37 8.73
CA ALA A 51 5.43 11.40 9.46
C ALA A 51 6.18 11.85 10.73
N TYR A 52 6.75 10.90 11.47
CA TYR A 52 7.56 11.18 12.66
C TYR A 52 8.83 11.98 12.32
N ASP A 53 9.63 11.54 11.35
CA ASP A 53 10.85 12.22 10.92
C ASP A 53 10.55 13.64 10.40
N ALA A 54 9.50 13.80 9.59
CA ALA A 54 9.08 15.10 9.11
C ALA A 54 8.65 16.03 10.26
N THR A 55 7.94 15.49 11.26
CA THR A 55 7.55 16.23 12.47
C THR A 55 8.78 16.69 13.26
N GLN A 56 9.75 15.80 13.48
CA GLN A 56 10.98 16.17 14.19
C GLN A 56 11.72 17.31 13.49
N ARG A 57 11.87 17.23 12.17
CA ARG A 57 12.56 18.28 11.38
C ARG A 57 11.85 19.62 11.46
N TRP A 58 10.52 19.62 11.39
CA TRP A 58 9.73 20.85 11.53
C TRP A 58 9.83 21.43 12.95
N VAL A 59 9.69 20.60 14.00
CA VAL A 59 9.79 21.05 15.40
C VAL A 59 11.16 21.65 15.70
N ILE A 60 12.25 20.98 15.29
CA ILE A 60 13.62 21.49 15.50
C ILE A 60 13.78 22.85 14.83
N ALA A 61 13.39 22.96 13.55
CA ALA A 61 13.48 24.22 12.83
C ALA A 61 12.63 25.33 13.47
N TYR A 62 11.40 25.00 13.89
CA TYR A 62 10.53 25.96 14.56
C TYR A 62 11.11 26.43 15.91
N GLU A 63 11.66 25.52 16.70
CA GLU A 63 12.29 25.86 17.98
C GLU A 63 13.55 26.72 17.80
N ASP A 64 14.37 26.43 16.80
CA ASP A 64 15.58 27.19 16.50
C ASP A 64 15.24 28.61 16.05
N GLU A 65 14.24 28.78 15.17
CA GLU A 65 13.73 30.09 14.79
C GLU A 65 13.13 30.84 15.99
N ARG A 66 12.42 30.14 16.87
CA ARG A 66 11.85 30.75 18.09
C ARG A 66 12.93 31.21 19.06
N ARG A 67 14.04 30.46 19.19
CA ARG A 67 15.18 30.81 20.05
C ARG A 67 16.01 31.96 19.45
N SER A 68 16.17 31.98 18.14
CA SER A 68 16.93 32.99 17.41
C SER A 68 16.18 33.43 16.16
N PRO A 69 15.33 34.47 16.26
CA PRO A 69 14.55 34.97 15.13
C PRO A 69 15.46 35.39 13.95
N GLY A 70 15.10 34.97 12.74
CA GLY A 70 15.86 35.17 11.50
C GLY A 70 16.94 34.14 11.24
N SER A 71 17.09 33.11 12.09
CA SER A 71 18.08 32.03 11.89
C SER A 71 17.68 31.09 10.75
N ILE A 72 16.38 30.95 10.49
CA ILE A 72 15.86 30.10 9.42
C ILE A 72 14.95 30.94 8.51
N PRO A 73 15.20 30.95 7.18
CA PRO A 73 14.33 31.64 6.25
C PRO A 73 12.88 31.15 6.35
N TYR A 74 11.92 32.07 6.37
CA TYR A 74 10.49 31.76 6.47
C TYR A 74 10.03 30.71 5.43
N VAL A 75 10.49 30.83 4.18
CA VAL A 75 10.16 29.88 3.10
C VAL A 75 10.57 28.45 3.50
N ARG A 76 11.74 28.28 4.10
CA ARG A 76 12.22 26.97 4.55
C ARG A 76 11.38 26.41 5.71
N LEU A 77 10.89 27.25 6.61
CA LEU A 77 9.98 26.83 7.69
C LEU A 77 8.62 26.39 7.15
N ALA A 78 8.09 27.15 6.18
CA ALA A 78 6.86 26.80 5.49
C ALA A 78 7.01 25.46 4.74
N ASP A 79 8.08 25.29 3.96
CA ASP A 79 8.36 24.03 3.24
C ASP A 79 8.43 22.81 4.19
N LEU A 80 9.05 22.98 5.36
CA LEU A 80 9.14 21.90 6.36
C LEU A 80 7.77 21.58 6.97
N ARG A 81 6.94 22.60 7.20
CA ARG A 81 5.56 22.42 7.67
C ARG A 81 4.73 21.66 6.66
N ASP A 82 4.80 22.05 5.40
CA ASP A 82 4.02 21.42 4.32
C ASP A 82 4.43 19.96 4.16
N ARG A 83 5.74 19.67 4.14
CA ARG A 83 6.25 18.27 4.12
C ARG A 83 5.79 17.45 5.32
N MET A 84 5.72 18.04 6.51
CA MET A 84 5.17 17.38 7.69
C MET A 84 3.68 17.07 7.50
N GLN A 85 2.90 18.04 7.03
CA GLN A 85 1.47 17.85 6.78
C GLN A 85 1.22 16.77 5.72
N ASP A 86 1.96 16.79 4.62
CA ASP A 86 1.89 15.79 3.55
C ASP A 86 2.23 14.38 4.08
N ALA A 87 3.26 14.25 4.92
CA ALA A 87 3.64 12.97 5.49
C ALA A 87 2.60 12.43 6.49
N HIS A 88 1.95 13.29 7.27
CA HIS A 88 0.82 12.89 8.12
C HIS A 88 -0.41 12.51 7.29
N GLN A 89 -0.67 13.21 6.19
CA GLN A 89 -1.76 12.87 5.29
C GLN A 89 -1.53 11.50 4.64
N GLU A 90 -0.31 11.23 4.18
CA GLU A 90 0.07 9.92 3.67
C GLU A 90 -0.15 8.82 4.72
N HIS A 91 0.32 9.03 5.96
CA HIS A 91 0.11 8.07 7.04
C HIS A 91 -1.38 7.83 7.35
N ALA A 92 -2.19 8.88 7.37
CA ALA A 92 -3.63 8.76 7.56
C ALA A 92 -4.31 8.01 6.40
N ASP A 93 -3.90 8.26 5.16
CA ASP A 93 -4.42 7.58 3.97
C ASP A 93 -4.07 6.08 4.04
N GLU A 94 -2.83 5.72 4.41
CA GLU A 94 -2.42 4.31 4.55
C GLU A 94 -3.18 3.58 5.66
N LEU A 95 -3.44 4.24 6.80
CA LEU A 95 -4.29 3.67 7.85
C LEU A 95 -5.74 3.45 7.37
N ALA A 96 -6.28 4.40 6.60
CA ALA A 96 -7.62 4.27 6.03
C ALA A 96 -7.69 3.11 5.02
N ILE A 97 -6.67 2.96 4.17
CA ILE A 97 -6.55 1.86 3.21
C ILE A 97 -6.48 0.51 3.94
N GLU A 98 -5.63 0.41 4.96
CA GLU A 98 -5.49 -0.80 5.78
C GLU A 98 -6.81 -1.14 6.49
N ALA A 99 -7.52 -0.14 7.02
CA ALA A 99 -8.81 -0.34 7.67
C ALA A 99 -9.92 -0.79 6.72
N VAL A 100 -9.90 -0.32 5.47
CA VAL A 100 -10.85 -0.77 4.43
C VAL A 100 -10.57 -2.21 4.01
N GLY A 101 -9.28 -2.56 3.88
CA GLY A 101 -8.84 -3.90 3.50
C GLY A 101 -9.15 -4.25 2.04
N ASP A 102 -9.46 -5.52 1.80
CA ASP A 102 -9.75 -6.02 0.45
C ASP A 102 -11.05 -5.43 -0.12
N VAL A 103 -10.95 -4.83 -1.30
CA VAL A 103 -12.08 -4.26 -2.06
C VAL A 103 -12.54 -5.19 -3.20
N GLY A 104 -11.92 -6.36 -3.33
CA GLY A 104 -12.29 -7.46 -4.21
C GLY A 104 -11.94 -7.25 -5.69
N TRP A 105 -11.99 -8.35 -6.45
CA TRP A 105 -11.83 -8.38 -7.91
C TRP A 105 -10.47 -7.88 -8.42
N GLY A 106 -9.39 -8.10 -7.66
CA GLY A 106 -8.04 -7.67 -8.05
C GLY A 106 -7.87 -6.15 -8.04
N ARG A 107 -8.68 -5.46 -7.25
CA ARG A 107 -8.62 -4.00 -7.07
C ARG A 107 -8.05 -3.68 -5.71
N TYR A 108 -7.48 -2.48 -5.61
CA TYR A 108 -6.84 -2.01 -4.40
C TYR A 108 -6.95 -0.49 -4.30
N LEU A 109 -6.88 0.01 -3.07
CA LEU A 109 -6.83 1.44 -2.80
C LEU A 109 -5.38 1.89 -2.65
N VAL A 110 -5.07 3.08 -3.15
CA VAL A 110 -3.78 3.77 -2.94
C VAL A 110 -4.01 5.23 -2.58
N SER A 111 -3.06 5.85 -1.91
CA SER A 111 -3.09 7.30 -1.70
C SER A 111 -2.98 8.04 -3.04
N GLY A 112 -3.93 8.92 -3.31
CA GLY A 112 -4.02 9.73 -4.51
C GLY A 112 -4.03 11.24 -4.19
N LYS A 113 -3.79 12.07 -5.22
CA LYS A 113 -3.69 13.53 -5.03
C LYS A 113 -4.97 14.15 -4.45
N GLY A 114 -6.14 13.65 -4.87
CA GLY A 114 -7.46 14.16 -4.46
C GLY A 114 -8.19 13.32 -3.41
N GLY A 115 -7.63 12.19 -2.99
CA GLY A 115 -8.29 11.23 -2.10
C GLY A 115 -7.69 9.83 -2.22
N LEU A 116 -8.48 8.82 -1.90
CA LEU A 116 -8.10 7.41 -2.06
C LEU A 116 -8.46 6.95 -3.47
N ASP A 117 -7.46 6.55 -4.24
CA ASP A 117 -7.65 6.08 -5.61
C ASP A 117 -7.91 4.57 -5.62
N LEU A 118 -9.08 4.17 -6.12
CA LEU A 118 -9.38 2.78 -6.46
C LEU A 118 -8.71 2.43 -7.78
N ARG A 119 -7.80 1.46 -7.75
CA ARG A 119 -7.04 1.00 -8.91
C ARG A 119 -7.25 -0.48 -9.17
N GLN A 120 -6.90 -0.88 -10.38
CA GLN A 120 -6.87 -2.25 -10.85
C GLN A 120 -5.59 -2.48 -11.65
N ASP A 121 -4.98 -3.65 -11.50
CA ASP A 121 -3.77 -3.99 -12.24
C ASP A 121 -3.98 -3.87 -13.76
N GLY A 122 -3.01 -3.26 -14.43
CA GLY A 122 -3.06 -3.01 -15.87
C GLY A 122 -3.83 -1.75 -16.30
N VAL A 123 -4.47 -1.02 -15.38
CA VAL A 123 -5.14 0.26 -15.65
C VAL A 123 -4.28 1.42 -15.15
N LEU A 124 -3.92 2.35 -16.04
CA LEU A 124 -3.08 3.50 -15.70
C LEU A 124 -3.81 4.53 -14.82
N ASP A 125 -5.06 4.81 -15.16
CA ASP A 125 -5.88 5.78 -14.46
C ASP A 125 -6.67 5.12 -13.31
N PRO A 126 -6.89 5.83 -12.19
CA PRO A 126 -7.74 5.32 -11.13
C PRO A 126 -9.18 5.15 -11.64
N LEU A 127 -9.82 4.04 -11.28
CA LEU A 127 -11.21 3.74 -11.62
C LEU A 127 -12.15 4.75 -10.93
N LEU A 128 -11.84 5.09 -9.69
CA LEU A 128 -12.56 6.03 -8.85
C LEU A 128 -11.60 6.70 -7.88
N THR A 129 -11.78 7.99 -7.63
CA THR A 129 -11.12 8.70 -6.51
C THR A 129 -12.16 8.96 -5.44
N ILE A 130 -11.94 8.40 -4.26
CA ILE A 130 -12.83 8.45 -3.11
C ILE A 130 -12.34 9.56 -2.16
N PRO A 131 -13.21 10.48 -1.72
CA PRO A 131 -12.83 11.54 -0.80
C PRO A 131 -12.29 11.01 0.54
N ARG A 132 -11.39 11.78 1.16
CA ARG A 132 -10.80 11.48 2.47
C ARG A 132 -11.82 11.67 3.59
N GLY A 133 -11.55 11.06 4.74
CA GLY A 133 -12.34 11.24 5.96
C GLY A 133 -13.67 10.50 5.99
N LEU A 134 -13.97 9.69 4.96
CA LEU A 134 -15.14 8.82 4.95
C LEU A 134 -14.94 7.60 5.84
N SER A 135 -16.01 7.10 6.46
CA SER A 135 -15.97 5.83 7.19
C SER A 135 -15.71 4.66 6.24
N VAL A 136 -15.21 3.54 6.78
CA VAL A 136 -14.96 2.31 6.00
C VAL A 136 -16.22 1.85 5.27
N GLU A 137 -17.38 1.91 5.93
CA GLU A 137 -18.67 1.52 5.34
C GLU A 137 -19.04 2.41 4.16
N SER A 138 -18.77 3.71 4.26
CA SER A 138 -19.00 4.67 3.20
C SER A 138 -18.09 4.41 2.00
N VAL A 139 -16.80 4.15 2.24
CA VAL A 139 -15.83 3.80 1.19
C VAL A 139 -16.29 2.53 0.46
N GLN A 140 -16.64 1.46 1.19
CA GLN A 140 -17.13 0.23 0.60
C GLN A 140 -18.47 0.42 -0.14
N ALA A 141 -19.35 1.27 0.36
CA ALA A 141 -20.60 1.60 -0.32
C ALA A 141 -20.33 2.30 -1.67
N PHE A 142 -19.33 3.18 -1.75
CA PHE A 142 -18.91 3.78 -3.01
C PHE A 142 -18.39 2.76 -4.02
N VAL A 143 -17.55 1.83 -3.58
CA VAL A 143 -17.05 0.75 -4.44
C VAL A 143 -18.21 -0.10 -4.97
N ARG A 144 -19.16 -0.49 -4.10
CA ARG A 144 -20.35 -1.25 -4.51
C ARG A 144 -21.25 -0.48 -5.47
N ALA A 145 -21.42 0.82 -5.25
CA ALA A 145 -22.22 1.67 -6.13
C ALA A 145 -21.57 1.81 -7.51
N PHE A 146 -20.24 1.93 -7.57
CA PHE A 146 -19.47 1.91 -8.81
C PHE A 146 -19.68 0.59 -9.57
N ASP A 147 -19.61 -0.56 -8.89
CA ASP A 147 -19.82 -1.88 -9.49
C ASP A 147 -21.23 -2.06 -10.06
N ALA A 148 -22.24 -1.61 -9.31
CA ALA A 148 -23.63 -1.62 -9.75
C ALA A 148 -23.86 -0.70 -10.96
N GLY A 149 -23.11 0.39 -11.07
CA GLY A 149 -23.12 1.27 -12.24
C GLY A 149 -22.46 0.63 -13.46
N PHE A 150 -21.27 0.04 -13.27
CA PHE A 150 -20.50 -0.61 -14.32
C PHE A 150 -21.23 -1.81 -14.93
N SER A 151 -21.82 -2.67 -14.10
CA SER A 151 -22.61 -3.84 -14.54
C SER A 151 -23.86 -3.47 -15.35
N LYS A 152 -24.34 -2.23 -15.26
CA LYS A 152 -25.46 -1.69 -16.05
C LYS A 152 -25.02 -0.99 -17.34
N GLY A 153 -23.76 -1.14 -17.76
CA GLY A 153 -23.22 -0.55 -18.99
C GLY A 153 -22.96 0.95 -18.91
N ARG A 154 -22.91 1.53 -17.70
CA ARG A 154 -22.58 2.96 -17.51
C ARG A 154 -21.06 3.16 -17.37
N SER A 155 -20.30 2.68 -18.35
CA SER A 155 -18.83 2.82 -18.37
C SER A 155 -18.36 4.28 -18.42
N ASP A 156 -19.17 5.18 -18.99
CA ASP A 156 -18.89 6.63 -19.06
C ASP A 156 -19.26 7.38 -17.76
N GLY A 157 -19.82 6.68 -16.77
CA GLY A 157 -20.39 7.26 -15.55
C GLY A 157 -19.38 7.82 -14.55
N ARG A 158 -18.06 7.68 -14.79
CA ARG A 158 -17.00 8.18 -13.88
C ARG A 158 -17.13 9.69 -13.61
N ALA A 159 -17.32 10.48 -14.67
CA ALA A 159 -17.42 11.94 -14.55
C ALA A 159 -18.71 12.36 -13.83
N SER A 160 -19.85 11.75 -14.18
CA SER A 160 -21.14 12.04 -13.52
C SER A 160 -21.14 11.62 -12.06
N LEU A 161 -20.64 10.42 -11.73
CA LEU A 161 -20.61 9.92 -10.36
C LEU A 161 -19.65 10.72 -9.48
N GLN A 162 -18.49 11.14 -10.01
CA GLN A 162 -17.59 12.07 -9.32
C GLN A 162 -18.20 13.47 -9.15
N THR A 163 -18.96 13.95 -10.14
CA THR A 163 -19.65 15.25 -10.07
C THR A 163 -20.74 15.21 -9.01
N ASP A 164 -21.59 14.19 -9.03
CA ASP A 164 -22.68 13.99 -8.07
C ASP A 164 -22.14 13.84 -6.64
N LEU A 165 -21.04 13.12 -6.47
CA LEU A 165 -20.32 12.98 -5.20
C LEU A 165 -19.82 14.31 -4.65
N ARG A 166 -19.18 15.10 -5.50
CA ARG A 166 -18.62 16.40 -5.11
C ARG A 166 -19.73 17.38 -4.74
N VAL A 167 -20.86 17.33 -5.45
CA VAL A 167 -22.07 18.11 -5.14
C VAL A 167 -22.67 17.68 -3.80
N LEU A 168 -22.81 16.38 -3.55
CA LEU A 168 -23.39 15.88 -2.30
C LEU A 168 -22.52 16.21 -1.08
N LEU A 169 -21.19 16.11 -1.20
CA LEU A 169 -20.27 16.43 -0.12
C LEU A 169 -20.13 17.94 0.10
N GLY A 170 -20.10 18.74 -0.97
CA GLY A 170 -20.13 20.21 -0.86
C GLY A 170 -21.46 20.73 -0.29
N ALA A 171 -22.58 20.04 -0.54
CA ALA A 171 -23.85 20.34 0.09
C ALA A 171 -23.88 19.94 1.57
N ALA A 172 -23.14 18.91 1.98
CA ALA A 172 -23.02 18.49 3.37
C ALA A 172 -22.15 19.45 4.20
N GLU A 173 -21.11 20.05 3.60
CA GLU A 173 -20.29 21.10 4.25
C GLU A 173 -21.06 22.42 4.45
N ALA A 174 -22.08 22.70 3.64
CA ALA A 174 -22.90 23.92 3.76
C ALA A 174 -24.00 23.84 4.85
N VAL A 175 -24.14 22.71 5.52
CA VAL A 175 -25.15 22.45 6.58
C VAL A 175 -24.53 22.49 7.99
N PHE A 176 -23.22 22.68 8.10
CA PHE A 176 -22.50 22.94 9.35
C PHE A 176 -21.88 24.35 9.35
#